data_AF-A0A3B1CKM2-F1
#
_entry.id   AF-A0A3B1CKM2-F1
#
_cell.length_a   1.000
_cell.length_b   1.000
_cell.length_c   1.000
_cell.angle_alpha   90.00
_cell.angle_beta   90.00
_cell.angle_gamma   90.00
#
_symmetry.space_group_name_H-M   'P 1'
#
loop_
_entity.id
_entity.type
_entity.pdbx_description
1 polymer ?
#
loop_
_entity_poly.entity_id
_entity_poly.type
_entity_poly.pdbx_seq_one_letter_code
_entity_poly.pdbx_strand_id
1 'polypeptide(L)' 'MPISSICLFCASSRETPAPLRNLAREVGEGIAARGMRLVYGGASIGM' A
#
# COMPACT_ATOMS: atom_id res chain seq x y z
N MET A 1 -8.20 12.52 -17.70
CA MET A 1 -6.81 12.02 -17.53
C MET A 1 -6.84 10.87 -16.53
N PRO A 2 -6.30 9.69 -16.84
CA PRO A 2 -6.25 8.58 -15.89
C PRO A 2 -5.27 8.86 -14.74
N ILE A 3 -5.54 8.32 -13.55
CA ILE A 3 -4.63 8.40 -12.40
C ILE A 3 -3.39 7.53 -12.71
N SER A 4 -2.20 8.12 -12.60
CA SER A 4 -0.92 7.44 -12.89
C SER A 4 -0.10 7.09 -11.64
N SER A 5 -0.39 7.73 -10.51
CA SER A 5 0.31 7.49 -9.25
C SER A 5 -0.60 7.72 -8.04
N ILE A 6 -0.37 6.94 -6.98
CA ILE A 6 -1.10 7.04 -5.71
C ILE A 6 -0.09 7.22 -4.57
N CYS A 7 -0.31 8.24 -3.74
CA CYS A 7 0.40 8.40 -2.47
C CYS A 7 -0.36 7.66 -1.37
N LEU A 8 0.27 6.68 -0.74
CA LEU A 8 -0.33 5.83 0.29
C LEU A 8 0.22 6.20 1.68
N PHE A 9 -0.69 6.42 2.63
CA PHE A 9 -0.38 6.54 4.05
C PHE A 9 -0.88 5.29 4.77
N CYS A 10 0.02 4.62 5.50
CA CYS A 10 -0.28 3.45 6.34
C CYS A 10 0.46 3.59 7.68
N ALA A 11 0.02 2.84 8.69
CA ALA A 11 0.69 2.79 9.98
C ALA A 11 2.08 2.17 9.86
N SER A 12 3.06 2.71 10.59
CA SER A 12 4.42 2.16 10.68
C SER A 12 4.56 1.06 11.74
N SER A 13 3.44 0.55 12.27
CA SER A 13 3.43 -0.46 13.33
C SER A 13 3.94 -1.81 12.84
N ARG A 14 4.71 -2.49 13.69
CA ARG A 14 5.07 -3.91 13.50
C ARG A 14 3.96 -4.85 13.94
N GLU A 15 3.11 -4.39 14.84
CA GLU A 15 1.98 -5.12 15.39
C GLU A 15 0.70 -4.71 14.66
N THR A 16 0.62 -5.08 13.38
CA THR A 16 -0.58 -4.88 12.55
C THR A 16 -1.39 -6.18 12.52
N PRO A 17 -2.69 -6.18 12.90
CA PRO A 17 -3.56 -7.36 12.82
C PRO A 17 -3.58 -8.03 11.43
N ALA A 18 -3.74 -9.36 11.39
CA ALA A 18 -3.76 -10.12 10.13
C ALA A 18 -4.76 -9.61 9.07
N PRO A 19 -5.98 -9.17 9.42
CA PRO A 19 -6.93 -8.64 8.45
C PRO A 19 -6.42 -7.36 7.75
N LEU A 20 -5.76 -6.46 8.48
CA LEU A 20 -5.21 -5.23 7.91
C LEU A 20 -4.02 -5.50 6.97
N ARG A 21 -3.20 -6.49 7.31
CA ARG A 21 -2.10 -6.96 6.44
C ARG A 21 -2.62 -7.55 5.14
N ASN A 22 -3.70 -8.33 5.21
CA ASN A 22 -4.34 -8.90 4.01
C ASN A 22 -4.93 -7.79 3.14
N LEU A 23 -5.64 -6.83 3.76
CA LEU A 23 -6.18 -5.67 3.07
C LEU A 23 -5.08 -4.85 2.37
N ALA A 24 -3.97 -4.58 3.03
CA ALA A 24 -2.84 -3.85 2.44
C ALA A 24 -2.31 -4.55 1.18
N ARG A 25 -2.23 -5.88 1.22
CA ARG A 25 -1.82 -6.69 0.07
C ARG A 25 -2.82 -6.65 -1.07
N GLU A 26 -4.11 -6.84 -0.79
CA GLU A 26 -5.19 -6.77 -1.79
C GLU A 26 -5.24 -5.38 -2.46
N VAL A 27 -5.05 -4.31 -1.69
CA VAL A 27 -4.94 -2.94 -2.21
C VAL A 27 -3.73 -2.79 -3.12
N GLY A 28 -2.55 -3.27 -2.70
CA GLY A 28 -1.34 -3.24 -3.50
C GLY A 28 -1.49 -4.00 -4.83
N GLU A 29 -2.09 -5.19 -4.80
CA GLU A 29 -2.42 -5.98 -5.99
C GLU A 29 -3.34 -5.21 -6.94
N GLY A 30 -4.37 -4.55 -6.40
CA GLY A 30 -5.28 -3.70 -7.17
C GLY A 30 -4.60 -2.49 -7.83
N ILE A 31 -3.64 -1.86 -7.14
CA ILE A 31 -2.85 -0.74 -7.66
C ILE A 31 -1.95 -1.23 -8.81
N ALA A 32 -1.26 -2.36 -8.60
CA ALA A 32 -0.37 -2.95 -9.60
C ALA A 32 -1.13 -3.39 -10.86
N ALA A 33 -2.28 -4.05 -10.71
CA ALA A 33 -3.13 -4.49 -11.82
C ALA A 33 -3.61 -3.33 -12.71
N ARG A 34 -3.69 -2.12 -12.16
CA ARG A 34 -4.07 -0.90 -12.88
C ARG A 34 -2.87 -0.14 -13.46
N GLY A 35 -1.65 -0.65 -13.30
CA GLY A 35 -0.43 -0.01 -13.79
C GLY A 35 -0.11 1.32 -13.10
N MET A 36 -0.61 1.52 -11.88
CA MET A 36 -0.40 2.77 -11.14
C MET A 36 0.88 2.69 -10.30
N ARG A 37 1.63 3.79 -10.25
CA ARG A 37 2.83 3.91 -9.40
C ARG A 37 2.42 4.14 -7.94
N LEU A 38 2.97 3.34 -7.02
CA LEU A 38 2.85 3.58 -5.58
C LEU A 38 3.93 4.57 -5.12
N VAL A 39 3.52 5.58 -4.35
CA VAL A 39 4.39 6.53 -3.64
C VAL A 39 4.10 6.40 -2.15
N TYR A 40 5.13 6.23 -1.33
CA TYR A 40 5.02 6.09 0.12
C TYR A 40 6.32 6.54 0.80
N GLY A 41 6.31 6.63 2.13
CA GLY A 41 7.44 7.18 2.91
C GLY A 41 8.75 6.37 2.89
N GLY A 42 8.85 5.27 2.16
CA GLY A 42 10.10 4.49 1.97
C GLY A 42 10.53 3.62 3.15
N ALA A 43 9.73 3.53 4.21
CA ALA A 43 10.02 2.69 5.36
C ALA A 43 9.85 1.19 5.04
N SER A 44 10.71 0.33 5.60
CA SER A 44 10.63 -1.15 5.47
C SER A 44 10.40 -1.86 6.81
N ILE A 45 9.86 -1.12 7.79
CA ILE A 45 9.80 -1.51 9.21
C ILE A 45 8.42 -2.00 9.67
N GLY A 46 7.37 -1.87 8.84
CA GLY A 46 5.98 -2.20 9.14
C GLY A 46 5.11 -2.05 7.88
N MET A 47 3.94 -2.71 7.88
CA MET A 47 3.11 -2.99 6.69
C MET A 47 1.78 -2.24 6.69
#